data_AF-A0A7Y2C0X1-F1
#
_entry.id   AF-A0A7Y2C0X1-F1
#
_cell.length_a   1.000
_cell.length_b   1.000
_cell.length_c   1.000
_cell.angle_alpha   90.00
_cell.angle_beta   90.00
_cell.angle_gamma   90.00
#
_symmetry.space_group_name_H-M   'P 1'
#
loop_
_entity.id
_entity.type
_entity.pdbx_description
1 polymer ?
#
loop_
_entity_poly.entity_id
_entity_poly.type
_entity_poly.pdbx_seq_one_letter_code
_entity_poly.pdbx_strand_id
1 'polypeptide(L)' 'FTVKEKVDQEKRSEDDIAKGIVKFLVDVYDETGETVALATILTMVKKLDQSS' A
#
# COMPACT_ATOMS: atom_id res chain seq x y z
N PHE A 1 9.24 5.59 -6.15
CA PHE A 1 8.17 4.95 -5.38
C PHE A 1 7.72 3.70 -6.12
N THR A 2 7.94 2.52 -5.54
CA THR A 2 7.57 1.26 -6.19
C THR A 2 6.54 0.55 -5.32
N VAL A 3 5.38 0.24 -5.90
CA VAL A 3 4.40 -0.62 -5.25
C VAL A 3 5.03 -2.02 -5.20
N LYS A 4 5.24 -2.53 -3.99
CA LYS A 4 5.84 -3.85 -3.80
C LYS A 4 4.81 -4.94 -3.70
N GLU A 5 3.68 -4.67 -3.05
CA GLU A 5 2.70 -5.70 -2.77
C GLU A 5 1.30 -5.09 -2.61
N LYS A 6 0.29 -5.84 -3.04
CA LYS A 6 -1.12 -5.54 -2.78
C LYS A 6 -1.71 -6.75 -2.05
N VAL A 7 -2.29 -6.50 -0.88
CA VAL A 7 -2.92 -7.53 -0.04
C VAL A 7 -4.41 -7.24 0.01
N ASP A 8 -5.23 -8.24 -0.31
CA ASP A 8 -6.67 -8.12 -0.20
C ASP A 8 -7.13 -8.18 1.24
N GLN A 9 -8.09 -7.33 1.60
CA GLN A 9 -8.77 -7.39 2.88
C GLN A 9 -10.20 -7.86 2.65
N GLU A 10 -10.58 -8.95 3.31
CA GLU A 10 -11.93 -9.49 3.22
C GLU A 10 -12.97 -8.50 3.78
N LYS A 11 -14.14 -8.48 3.14
CA LYS A 11 -15.32 -7.78 3.67
C LYS A 11 -15.77 -8.49 4.93
N ARG A 12 -15.94 -7.76 6.03
CA ARG A 12 -16.42 -8.31 7.30
C ARG A 12 -17.94 -8.20 7.44
N SER A 13 -18.57 -7.33 6.64
CA SER A 13 -20.02 -7.07 6.64
C SER A 13 -20.52 -6.73 5.23
N GLU A 14 -21.83 -6.81 4.97
CA GLU A 14 -22.43 -6.42 3.69
C GLU A 14 -22.26 -4.92 3.37
N ASP A 15 -22.14 -4.09 4.42
CA ASP A 15 -21.86 -2.66 4.30
C ASP A 15 -20.37 -2.33 4.09
N ASP A 16 -19.46 -3.31 4.14
CA ASP A 16 -18.03 -3.08 3.93
C ASP A 16 -17.72 -2.87 2.43
N ILE A 17 -16.94 -1.83 2.14
CA ILE A 17 -16.40 -1.60 0.80
C ILE A 17 -15.23 -2.55 0.52
N ALA A 18 -15.12 -3.02 -0.73
CA ALA A 18 -13.98 -3.79 -1.17
C ALA A 18 -12.72 -2.92 -1.09
N LYS A 19 -11.79 -3.31 -0.21
CA LYS A 19 -10.56 -2.58 0.11
C LYS A 19 -9.37 -3.54 0.19
N GLY A 20 -8.18 -2.99 0.02
CA GLY A 20 -6.93 -3.73 0.11
C GLY A 20 -5.84 -2.87 0.73
N ILE A 21 -4.78 -3.49 1.22
CA ILE A 21 -3.59 -2.83 1.71
C ILE A 21 -2.56 -2.78 0.60
N VAL A 22 -2.09 -1.60 0.25
CA VAL A 22 -0.97 -1.43 -0.69
C VAL A 22 0.28 -1.11 0.12
N LYS A 23 1.32 -1.91 -0.12
CA LYS A 23 2.65 -1.73 0.46
C LYS A 23 3.54 -0.94 -0.49
N PHE A 24 4.02 0.19 -0.03
CA PHE A 24 5.01 1.01 -0.72
C PHE A 24 6.35 0.87 -0.02
N LEU A 25 7.37 0.48 -0.77
CA LEU A 25 8.74 0.64 -0.31
C LEU A 25 9.24 2.02 -0.73
N VAL A 26 9.68 2.78 0.26
CA VAL A 26 10.26 4.11 0.08
C VAL A 26 11.72 4.03 0.51
N ASP A 27 12.59 4.34 -0.44
CA ASP A 27 14.02 4.53 -0.25
C ASP A 27 14.28 6.03 -0.31
N VAL A 28 14.85 6.58 0.76
CA VAL A 28 15.12 8.00 0.94
C VAL A 28 16.61 8.23 0.78
N TYR A 29 16.96 9.03 -0.24
CA TYR A 29 18.33 9.40 -0.55
C TYR A 29 18.60 10.85 -0.16
N ASP A 30 19.84 11.15 0.23
CA ASP A 30 20.31 12.53 0.42
C ASP A 30 20.83 13.16 -0.90
N GLU A 31 21.41 14.36 -0.79
CA GLU A 31 21.96 15.09 -1.94
C GLU A 31 23.19 14.42 -2.58
N THR A 32 23.82 13.47 -1.90
CA THR A 32 24.97 12.70 -2.41
C THR A 32 24.55 11.38 -3.06
N GLY A 33 23.28 11.01 -2.93
CA GLY A 33 22.72 9.77 -3.46
C GLY A 33 22.88 8.56 -2.52
N GLU A 34 23.26 8.79 -1.26
CA GLU A 34 23.34 7.74 -0.25
C GLU A 34 21.96 7.47 0.37
N THR A 35 21.63 6.19 0.58
CA THR A 35 20.39 5.79 1.27
C THR A 35 20.48 6.14 2.76
N VAL A 36 19.62 7.05 3.20
CA VAL A 36 19.54 7.48 4.61
C VAL A 36 18.43 6.73 5.37
N ALA A 37 17.34 6.38 4.68
CA ALA A 37 16.24 5.66 5.31
C ALA A 37 15.50 4.73 4.34
N LEU A 38 15.16 3.55 4.84
CA LEU A 38 14.25 2.61 4.19
C LEU A 38 12.98 2.49 5.03
N ALA A 39 11.84 2.78 4.42
CA ALA A 39 10.54 2.70 5.08
C ALA A 39 9.56 1.88 4.24
N THR A 40 8.70 1.13 4.94
CA THR A 40 7.55 0.46 4.33
C THR A 40 6.28 1.18 4.78
N ILE A 41 5.54 1.74 3.83
CA ILE A 41 4.26 2.41 4.10
C ILE A 41 3.13 1.46 3.72
N LEU A 42 2.23 1.20 4.67
CA LEU A 42 1.01 0.43 4.48
C LEU A 42 -0.17 1.38 4.38
N THR A 43 -0.85 1.42 3.24
CA THR A 43 -2.05 2.25 3.06
C THR A 43 -3.25 1.39 2.70
N MET A 44 -4.38 1.66 3.32
CA MET A 44 -5.66 1.05 2.94
C MET A 44 -6.22 1.81 1.76
N VAL A 45 -6.56 1.10 0.69
CA VAL A 45 -7.01 1.67 -0.58
C VAL A 45 -8.30 0.99 -1.00
N LYS A 46 -9.24 1.77 -1.50
CA LYS A 46 -10.49 1.25 -2.08
C LYS A 46 -10.18 0.56 -3.42
N LYS A 47 -10.75 -0.63 -3.65
CA LYS A 47 -10.64 -1.31 -4.94
C LYS A 47 -11.47 -0.60 -6.00
N LEU A 48 -11.00 -0.64 -7.26
CA LEU A 48 -11.77 -0.14 -8.41
C LEU A 48 -13.02 -1.00 -8.63
N ASP A 49 -12.86 -2.31 -8.57
CA ASP A 49 -13.97 -3.26 -8.57
C ASP A 49 -14.50 -3.47 -7.15
N GLN A 50 -15.82 -3.41 -6.99
CA GLN A 50 -16.51 -3.58 -5.70
C GLN A 50 -17.32 -4.89 -5.63
N SER A 51 -17.24 -5.71 -6.67
CA SER A 51 -18.01 -6.94 -6.85
C SER A 51 -17.58 -8.09 -5.94
N SER A 52 -16.42 -7.99 -5.29
CA SER A 52 -15.85 -8.98 -4.35
C SER A 52 -16.20 -8.68 -2.91
#